data_AF-A0A1G9CJ80-F1
#
_entry.id   AF-A0A1G9CJ80-F1
#
_cell.length_a   1.000
_cell.length_b   1.000
_cell.length_c   1.000
_cell.angle_alpha   90.00
_cell.angle_beta   90.00
_cell.angle_gamma   90.00
#
_symmetry.space_group_name_H-M   'P 1'
#
loop_
_entity.id
_entity.type
_entity.pdbx_description
1 polymer ?
#
loop_
_entity_poly.entity_id
_entity_poly.type
_entity_poly.pdbx_seq_one_letter_code
_entity_poly.pdbx_strand_id
1 'polypeptide(L)'
;MDFHGCVRPAILGKLFSHDHREPVDMFLAYDEVVSSYPPNRAHLEINLDASDSALQEKFLDVIKKYRKLREYNSSTKRGSDKSIQRLRQYKVLPYLDLTHWAYLWGIQIHSEVIAKVLFPDSLQGGRFVRETLAPWAEEAIQASFIGTLFTPD
;
A
#
# COMPACT_ATOMS: atom_id res chain seq x y z
N MET A 1 -1.87 68.95 33.09
CA MET A 1 -1.00 68.79 34.27
C MET A 1 0.06 67.79 33.88
N ASP A 2 1.26 68.29 33.66
CA ASP A 2 2.46 67.49 33.42
C ASP A 2 2.87 66.74 34.70
N PHE A 3 3.64 65.66 34.57
CA PHE A 3 5.01 65.63 35.09
C PHE A 3 5.81 64.43 34.54
N HIS A 4 7.07 64.70 34.19
CA HIS A 4 8.08 63.71 33.81
C HIS A 4 8.46 62.79 34.99
N GLY A 5 9.05 61.62 34.69
CA GLY A 5 9.57 60.73 35.74
C GLY A 5 10.42 59.54 35.26
N CYS A 6 11.48 59.78 34.48
CA CYS A 6 12.46 58.73 34.18
C CYS A 6 13.46 58.57 35.34
N VAL A 7 13.47 57.42 36.03
CA VAL A 7 14.58 57.00 36.91
C VAL A 7 14.82 55.49 36.84
N ARG A 8 16.00 55.12 36.34
CA ARG A 8 16.81 53.95 36.72
C ARG A 8 18.16 54.51 37.23
N PRO A 9 18.99 53.81 38.04
CA PRO A 9 19.03 52.36 38.32
C PRO A 9 18.77 52.09 39.85
N ALA A 10 19.26 51.07 40.60
CA ALA A 10 20.29 50.07 40.34
C ALA A 10 20.28 48.83 41.28
N ILE A 11 20.89 47.74 40.78
CA ILE A 11 21.79 46.78 41.47
C ILE A 11 21.24 45.68 42.42
N LEU A 12 21.69 44.45 42.08
CA LEU A 12 21.85 43.19 42.83
C LEU A 12 20.64 42.38 43.33
N GLY A 13 20.46 41.21 42.72
CA GLY A 13 19.61 40.11 43.20
C GLY A 13 19.40 39.03 42.14
N LYS A 14 20.40 38.14 41.93
CA LYS A 14 20.32 37.04 40.94
C LYS A 14 19.11 36.13 41.19
N LEU A 15 18.36 35.78 40.15
CA LEU A 15 17.88 34.40 39.93
C LEU A 15 17.41 34.17 38.48
N PHE A 16 18.26 33.43 37.76
CA PHE A 16 18.00 32.47 36.68
C PHE A 16 16.88 32.70 35.64
N SER A 17 17.33 32.71 34.39
CA SER A 17 16.57 32.57 33.14
C SER A 17 15.50 31.47 33.17
N HIS A 18 14.35 31.75 32.57
CA HIS A 18 13.48 30.76 31.91
C HIS A 18 13.34 31.30 30.47
N ASP A 19 14.08 30.81 29.49
CA ASP A 19 13.88 29.49 28.85
C ASP A 19 12.46 29.37 28.27
N HIS A 20 12.21 30.13 27.19
CA HIS A 20 11.12 29.84 26.27
C HIS A 20 11.47 28.55 25.53
N ARG A 21 11.16 27.41 26.16
CA ARG A 21 11.16 26.13 25.45
C ARG A 21 10.06 26.17 24.41
N GLU A 22 10.46 25.90 23.16
CA GLU A 22 9.57 25.32 22.15
C GLU A 22 8.75 24.18 22.80
N PRO A 23 7.48 23.97 22.40
CA PRO A 23 6.74 22.80 22.86
C PRO A 23 7.58 21.57 22.53
N VAL A 24 7.89 20.77 23.56
CA VAL A 24 8.62 19.52 23.36
C VAL A 24 7.70 18.61 22.57
N ASP A 25 7.93 18.53 21.26
CA ASP A 25 7.28 17.58 20.37
C ASP A 25 7.35 16.21 21.03
N MET A 26 6.17 15.64 21.31
CA MET A 26 6.06 14.37 22.01
C MET A 26 6.30 13.25 21.01
N PHE A 27 7.57 13.07 20.63
CA PHE A 27 8.02 12.06 19.68
C PHE A 27 7.68 10.67 20.19
N LEU A 28 6.86 9.95 19.41
CA LEU A 28 6.43 8.59 19.71
C LEU A 28 7.50 7.60 19.24
N ALA A 29 8.04 6.83 20.18
CA ALA A 29 9.08 5.86 19.89
C ALA A 29 8.60 4.76 18.93
N TYR A 30 9.58 4.17 18.23
CA TYR A 30 9.49 3.10 17.23
C TYR A 30 8.54 1.92 17.56
N ASP A 31 8.20 1.71 18.83
CA ASP A 31 7.44 0.57 19.34
C ASP A 31 5.93 0.84 19.44
N GLU A 32 5.49 2.11 19.40
CA GLU A 32 4.06 2.46 19.41
C GLU A 32 3.46 2.31 18.01
N VAL A 33 2.97 1.09 17.72
CA VAL A 33 2.15 0.79 16.54
C VAL A 33 0.81 1.51 16.66
N VAL A 34 0.79 2.80 16.33
CA VAL A 34 -0.42 3.63 16.46
C VAL A 34 -1.53 3.06 15.59
N SER A 35 -2.62 2.65 16.23
CA SER A 35 -3.78 2.02 15.58
C SER A 35 -4.50 2.94 14.59
N SER A 36 -4.27 4.26 14.68
CA SER A 36 -4.98 5.30 13.93
C SER A 36 -4.60 5.43 12.45
N TYR A 37 -3.49 4.83 11.99
CA TYR A 37 -3.07 4.92 10.59
C TYR A 37 -3.85 3.93 9.70
N PRO A 38 -4.20 4.33 8.45
CA PRO A 38 -4.83 3.42 7.51
C PRO A 38 -3.91 2.22 7.23
N PRO A 39 -4.47 1.01 7.01
CA PRO A 39 -3.70 -0.25 7.03
C PRO A 39 -2.62 -0.37 5.93
N ASN A 40 -2.59 0.56 4.97
CA ASN A 40 -1.61 0.64 3.89
C ASN A 40 -0.49 1.66 4.11
N ARG A 41 -0.37 2.29 5.30
CA ARG A 41 0.68 3.26 5.64
C ARG A 41 1.44 2.85 6.90
N ALA A 42 2.74 3.11 6.90
CA ALA A 42 3.63 2.94 8.05
C ALA A 42 4.57 4.15 8.12
N HIS A 43 4.87 4.59 9.34
CA HIS A 43 5.88 5.60 9.61
C HIS A 43 7.16 4.92 10.11
N LEU A 44 8.31 5.49 9.78
CA LEU A 44 9.62 4.98 10.14
C LEU A 44 10.52 6.15 10.53
N GLU A 45 11.21 6.00 11.66
CA GLU A 45 12.33 6.84 12.05
C GLU A 45 13.64 6.11 11.73
N ILE A 46 14.61 6.82 11.19
CA ILE A 46 15.95 6.31 10.86
C ILE A 46 17.01 7.25 11.42
N ASN A 47 18.07 6.68 11.99
CA ASN A 47 19.25 7.46 12.37
C ASN A 47 20.12 7.70 11.13
N LEU A 48 20.21 8.96 10.68
CA LEU A 48 20.96 9.35 9.49
C LEU A 48 22.49 9.25 9.64
N ASP A 49 23.02 9.08 10.86
CA ASP A 49 24.45 8.85 11.10
C ASP A 49 24.90 7.40 10.79
N ALA A 50 23.96 6.51 10.46
CA ALA A 50 24.24 5.12 10.10
C ALA A 50 24.65 4.96 8.64
N SER A 51 25.42 3.92 8.32
CA SER A 51 25.79 3.61 6.92
C SER A 51 24.58 3.19 6.09
N ASP A 52 24.59 3.51 4.79
CA ASP A 52 23.54 3.13 3.82
C ASP A 52 23.14 1.65 3.90
N SER A 53 24.11 0.76 4.09
CA SER A 53 23.91 -0.68 4.29
C SER A 53 23.07 -1.01 5.53
N ALA A 54 23.37 -0.36 6.67
CA ALA A 54 22.64 -0.54 7.92
C ALA A 54 21.23 0.08 7.83
N LEU A 55 21.09 1.21 7.13
CA LEU A 55 19.80 1.84 6.84
C LEU A 55 18.91 0.91 6.00
N GLN A 56 19.45 0.33 4.92
CA GLN A 56 18.73 -0.63 4.07
C GLN A 56 18.30 -1.89 4.83
N GLU A 57 19.20 -2.48 5.63
CA GLU A 57 18.89 -3.66 6.44
C GLU A 57 17.76 -3.37 7.44
N LYS A 58 17.89 -2.27 8.20
CA LYS A 58 16.85 -1.84 9.16
C LYS A 58 15.52 -1.60 8.45
N PHE A 59 15.51 -0.84 7.36
CA PHE A 59 14.29 -0.55 6.57
C PHE A 59 13.53 -1.83 6.16
N LEU A 60 14.27 -2.82 5.64
CA LEU A 60 13.69 -4.12 5.25
C LEU A 60 13.13 -4.88 6.45
N ASP A 61 13.82 -4.88 7.58
CA ASP A 61 13.35 -5.53 8.82
C ASP A 61 12.13 -4.86 9.42
N VAL A 62 12.04 -3.53 9.36
CA VAL A 62 10.85 -2.78 9.79
C VAL A 62 9.65 -3.19 8.94
N ILE A 63 9.81 -3.20 7.61
CA ILE A 63 8.75 -3.63 6.69
C ILE A 63 8.31 -5.08 6.95
N LYS A 64 9.24 -6.00 7.23
CA LYS A 64 8.90 -7.39 7.61
C LYS A 64 8.06 -7.45 8.89
N LYS A 65 8.41 -6.64 9.91
CA LYS A 65 7.65 -6.57 11.18
C LYS A 65 6.24 -6.01 10.96
N TYR A 66 6.11 -4.87 10.28
CA TYR A 66 4.79 -4.28 9.98
C TYR A 66 3.90 -5.21 9.14
N ARG A 67 4.47 -5.89 8.13
CA ARG A 67 3.77 -6.90 7.32
C ARG A 67 3.21 -8.04 8.18
N LYS A 68 4.01 -8.58 9.10
CA LYS A 68 3.56 -9.63 10.05
C LYS A 68 2.47 -9.12 11.00
N LEU A 69 2.65 -7.93 11.58
CA LEU A 69 1.72 -7.35 12.56
C LEU A 69 0.35 -6.97 11.97
N ARG A 70 0.29 -6.67 10.67
CA ARG A 70 -0.95 -6.29 9.96
C ARG A 70 -1.48 -7.39 9.04
N GLU A 71 -0.97 -8.63 9.16
CA GLU A 71 -1.32 -9.80 8.33
C GLU A 71 -1.12 -9.63 6.80
N TYR A 72 -0.41 -8.58 6.39
CA TYR A 72 -0.07 -8.33 4.98
C TYR A 72 1.12 -9.19 4.54
N ASN A 73 0.82 -10.33 3.94
CA ASN A 73 1.81 -11.09 3.19
C ASN A 73 2.39 -10.23 2.06
N SER A 74 3.73 -10.20 1.95
CA SER A 74 4.38 -9.57 0.80
C SER A 74 4.01 -10.33 -0.47
N SER A 75 3.52 -9.62 -1.50
CA SER A 75 3.40 -10.19 -2.84
C SER A 75 4.79 -10.45 -3.43
N THR A 76 5.36 -11.62 -3.13
CA THR A 76 6.62 -12.12 -3.71
C THR A 76 6.52 -12.37 -5.22
N LYS A 77 5.29 -12.43 -5.76
CA LYS A 77 5.02 -12.39 -7.19
C LYS A 77 5.28 -10.97 -7.72
N ARG A 78 6.47 -10.69 -8.28
CA ARG A 78 6.65 -9.56 -9.21
C ARG A 78 5.72 -9.78 -10.41
N GLY A 79 5.17 -8.71 -10.98
CA GLY A 79 4.34 -8.76 -12.18
C GLY A 79 5.21 -9.07 -13.39
N SER A 80 5.60 -10.33 -13.54
CA SER A 80 6.41 -10.77 -14.67
C SER A 80 5.63 -10.64 -15.98
N ASP A 81 6.33 -10.40 -17.09
CA ASP A 81 5.80 -10.55 -18.45
C ASP A 81 4.97 -11.82 -18.65
N LYS A 82 5.30 -12.91 -17.96
CA LYS A 82 4.53 -14.17 -17.97
C LYS A 82 3.10 -14.00 -17.46
N SER A 83 2.86 -13.14 -16.48
CA SER A 83 1.52 -12.79 -15.97
C SER A 83 0.75 -11.97 -17.00
N ILE A 84 1.38 -10.98 -17.63
CA ILE A 84 0.79 -10.17 -18.71
C ILE A 84 0.48 -11.05 -19.94
N GLN A 85 1.38 -11.98 -20.27
CA GLN A 85 1.20 -12.95 -21.36
C GLN A 85 0.01 -13.87 -21.08
N ARG A 86 -0.18 -14.32 -19.82
CA ARG A 86 -1.37 -15.08 -19.42
C ARG A 86 -2.66 -14.23 -19.51
N LEU A 87 -2.63 -12.94 -19.14
CA LEU A 87 -3.82 -12.05 -19.25
C LEU A 87 -4.34 -12.04 -20.69
N ARG A 88 -3.40 -11.96 -21.65
CA ARG A 88 -3.69 -12.01 -23.08
C ARG A 88 -4.10 -13.40 -23.57
N GLN A 89 -3.36 -14.45 -23.19
CA GLN A 89 -3.61 -15.83 -23.64
C GLN A 89 -4.95 -16.37 -23.16
N TYR A 90 -5.31 -16.14 -21.90
CA TYR A 90 -6.58 -16.59 -21.31
C TYR A 90 -7.72 -15.59 -21.52
N LYS A 91 -7.49 -14.48 -22.25
CA LYS A 91 -8.52 -13.47 -22.55
C LYS A 91 -9.28 -13.00 -21.31
N VAL A 92 -8.56 -12.75 -20.20
CA VAL A 92 -9.16 -12.39 -18.91
C VAL A 92 -9.96 -11.09 -18.99
N LEU A 93 -9.46 -10.06 -19.67
CA LEU A 93 -10.21 -8.79 -19.80
C LEU A 93 -11.56 -8.99 -20.53
N PRO A 94 -11.62 -9.65 -21.70
CA PRO A 94 -12.91 -10.07 -22.30
C PRO A 94 -13.80 -10.93 -21.40
N TYR A 95 -13.25 -11.85 -20.61
CA TYR A 95 -14.02 -12.66 -19.66
C TYR A 95 -14.65 -11.80 -18.55
N LEU A 96 -13.89 -10.85 -17.99
CA LEU A 96 -14.36 -9.95 -16.95
C LEU A 96 -15.40 -8.97 -17.49
N ASP A 97 -15.21 -8.44 -18.69
CA ASP A 97 -16.19 -7.58 -19.35
C ASP A 97 -17.51 -8.31 -19.61
N LEU A 98 -17.46 -9.52 -20.17
CA LEU A 98 -18.66 -10.35 -20.39
C LEU A 98 -19.38 -10.73 -19.09
N THR A 99 -18.64 -11.09 -18.03
CA THR A 99 -19.26 -11.46 -16.74
C THR A 99 -19.79 -10.24 -15.98
N HIS A 100 -19.13 -9.08 -16.08
CA HIS A 100 -19.63 -7.83 -15.51
C HIS A 100 -20.86 -7.32 -16.25
N TRP A 101 -20.88 -7.38 -17.59
CA TRP A 101 -22.07 -7.13 -18.40
C TRP A 101 -23.21 -8.07 -18.00
N ALA A 102 -22.96 -9.38 -17.94
CA ALA A 102 -23.98 -10.35 -17.56
C ALA A 102 -24.60 -10.03 -16.18
N TYR A 103 -23.75 -9.68 -15.20
CA TYR A 103 -24.16 -9.26 -13.87
C TYR A 103 -25.04 -8.00 -13.89
N LEU A 104 -24.63 -6.94 -14.59
CA LEU A 104 -25.39 -5.68 -14.69
C LEU A 104 -26.79 -5.86 -15.29
N TRP A 105 -26.95 -6.82 -16.21
CA TRP A 105 -28.24 -7.13 -16.86
C TRP A 105 -29.01 -8.28 -16.18
N GLY A 106 -28.51 -8.84 -15.08
CA GLY A 106 -29.16 -9.96 -14.36
C GLY A 106 -29.16 -11.28 -15.14
N ILE A 107 -28.28 -11.44 -16.13
CA ILE A 107 -28.18 -12.60 -17.01
C ILE A 107 -27.13 -13.57 -16.47
N GLN A 108 -27.41 -14.87 -16.52
CA GLN A 108 -26.39 -15.91 -16.29
C GLN A 108 -25.93 -16.48 -17.63
N ILE A 109 -24.64 -16.32 -17.95
CA ILE A 109 -24.04 -16.92 -19.15
C ILE A 109 -23.44 -18.28 -18.76
N HIS A 110 -23.90 -19.35 -19.40
CA HIS A 110 -23.36 -20.69 -19.16
C HIS A 110 -21.89 -20.79 -19.60
N SER A 111 -21.05 -21.52 -18.84
CA SER A 111 -19.60 -21.57 -19.08
C SER A 111 -19.22 -22.06 -20.48
N GLU A 112 -20.02 -22.94 -21.09
CA GLU A 112 -19.83 -23.37 -22.49
C GLU A 112 -20.03 -22.25 -23.51
N VAL A 113 -20.96 -21.32 -23.25
CA VAL A 113 -21.20 -20.15 -24.10
C VAL A 113 -20.05 -19.16 -23.97
N ILE A 114 -19.58 -18.91 -22.73
CA ILE A 114 -18.38 -18.11 -22.47
C ILE A 114 -17.17 -18.69 -23.22
N ALA A 115 -16.96 -20.01 -23.13
CA ALA A 115 -15.85 -20.69 -23.79
C ALA A 115 -15.92 -20.52 -25.33
N LYS A 116 -17.09 -20.73 -25.93
CA LYS A 116 -17.31 -20.59 -27.37
C LYS A 116 -17.18 -19.15 -27.88
N VAL A 117 -17.60 -18.16 -27.09
CA VAL A 117 -17.45 -16.73 -27.45
C VAL A 117 -15.99 -16.29 -27.34
N LEU A 118 -15.30 -16.68 -26.27
CA LEU A 118 -13.91 -16.29 -26.05
C LEU A 118 -12.93 -17.05 -26.95
N PHE A 119 -13.16 -18.34 -27.24
CA PHE A 119 -12.21 -19.20 -27.93
C PHE A 119 -12.88 -20.05 -29.04
N PRO A 120 -13.49 -19.40 -30.07
CA PRO A 120 -14.32 -20.07 -31.07
C PRO A 120 -13.60 -21.18 -31.85
N ASP A 121 -12.32 -21.01 -32.13
CA ASP A 121 -11.49 -21.95 -32.91
C ASP A 121 -10.70 -22.95 -32.04
N SER A 122 -11.05 -23.08 -30.75
CA SER A 122 -10.29 -23.88 -29.79
C SER A 122 -11.08 -25.06 -29.24
N LEU A 123 -10.35 -26.04 -28.68
CA LEU A 123 -10.94 -27.15 -27.92
C LEU A 123 -11.24 -26.78 -26.44
N GLN A 124 -11.15 -25.51 -26.05
CA GLN A 124 -11.46 -25.07 -24.70
C GLN A 124 -12.99 -25.00 -24.52
N GLY A 125 -13.53 -25.92 -23.72
CA GLY A 125 -14.94 -25.89 -23.30
C GLY A 125 -15.16 -25.19 -21.96
N GLY A 126 -16.40 -25.18 -21.49
CA GLY A 126 -16.81 -24.57 -20.21
C GLY A 126 -16.11 -25.14 -18.98
N ARG A 127 -15.54 -26.36 -19.07
CA ARG A 127 -14.62 -26.90 -18.06
C ARG A 127 -13.39 -26.00 -17.83
N PHE A 128 -12.72 -25.58 -18.91
CA PHE A 128 -11.57 -24.66 -18.82
C PHE A 128 -11.98 -23.31 -18.21
N VAL A 129 -13.19 -22.83 -18.56
CA VAL A 129 -13.71 -21.58 -18.00
C VAL A 129 -13.85 -21.68 -16.47
N ARG A 130 -14.43 -22.77 -15.95
CA ARG A 130 -14.63 -22.95 -14.50
C ARG A 130 -13.35 -23.28 -13.72
N GLU A 131 -12.50 -24.15 -14.26
CA GLU A 131 -11.35 -24.70 -13.52
C GLU A 131 -10.05 -23.88 -13.70
N THR A 132 -10.00 -22.96 -14.68
CA THR A 132 -8.76 -22.22 -14.99
C THR A 132 -9.01 -20.74 -15.22
N LEU A 133 -9.96 -20.37 -16.09
CA LEU A 133 -10.18 -18.96 -16.42
C LEU A 133 -10.76 -18.16 -15.25
N ALA A 134 -11.85 -18.64 -14.65
CA ALA A 134 -12.54 -17.92 -13.58
C ALA A 134 -11.65 -17.71 -12.33
N PRO A 135 -10.99 -18.74 -11.75
CA PRO A 135 -10.13 -18.55 -10.58
C PRO A 135 -8.95 -17.61 -10.88
N TRP A 136 -8.45 -17.62 -12.12
CA TRP A 136 -7.32 -16.77 -12.50
C TRP A 136 -7.74 -15.33 -12.84
N ALA A 137 -8.97 -15.13 -13.33
CA ALA A 137 -9.57 -13.81 -13.48
C ALA A 137 -9.90 -13.18 -12.12
N GLU A 138 -10.33 -13.97 -11.14
CA GLU A 138 -10.47 -13.54 -9.74
C GLU A 138 -9.12 -13.13 -9.13
N GLU A 139 -8.05 -13.90 -9.34
CA GLU A 139 -6.68 -13.50 -8.94
C GLU A 139 -6.27 -12.17 -9.60
N ALA A 140 -6.59 -11.99 -10.89
CA ALA A 140 -6.19 -10.81 -11.67
C ALA A 140 -6.85 -9.49 -11.22
N ILE A 141 -8.03 -9.52 -10.58
CA ILE A 141 -8.70 -8.33 -10.05
C ILE A 141 -8.13 -7.91 -8.68
N GLN A 142 -7.43 -8.79 -7.97
CA GLN A 142 -6.94 -8.48 -6.63
C GLN A 142 -5.96 -7.29 -6.67
N ALA A 143 -6.11 -6.35 -5.71
CA ALA A 143 -5.22 -5.20 -5.59
C ALA A 143 -3.74 -5.59 -5.43
N SER A 144 -3.48 -6.76 -4.85
CA SER A 144 -2.15 -7.40 -4.77
C SER A 144 -1.57 -7.72 -6.16
N PHE A 145 -2.37 -8.28 -7.08
CA PHE A 145 -1.95 -8.55 -8.46
C PHE A 145 -1.80 -7.25 -9.26
N ILE A 146 -2.80 -6.36 -9.20
CA ILE A 146 -2.80 -5.08 -9.90
C ILE A 146 -1.58 -4.23 -9.52
N GLY A 147 -1.24 -4.16 -8.23
CA GLY A 147 -0.06 -3.42 -7.75
C GLY A 147 1.27 -3.93 -8.32
N THR A 148 1.34 -5.20 -8.73
CA THR A 148 2.55 -5.79 -9.32
C THR A 148 2.74 -5.46 -10.80
N LEU A 149 1.70 -4.96 -11.48
CA LEU A 149 1.76 -4.54 -12.89
C LEU A 149 2.37 -3.14 -13.07
N PHE A 150 2.40 -2.33 -12.00
CA PHE A 150 2.84 -0.93 -12.04
C PHE A 150 4.25 -0.69 -11.45
N THR A 151 4.91 -1.73 -10.95
CA THR A 151 6.32 -1.65 -10.54
C THR A 151 7.23 -1.90 -11.75
N PRO A 152 7.95 -0.88 -12.27
CA PRO A 152 8.91 -1.08 -13.35
C PRO A 152 10.08 -2.00 -12.93
N ASP A 153 10.85 -2.44 -13.92
CA ASP A 153 11.98 -3.37 -13.72
C ASP A 153 13.20 -2.75 -13.02
#